data_AF-A0A2H9LMA5-F1
#
_entry.id   AF-A0A2H9LMA5-F1
#
_cell.length_a   1.000
_cell.length_b   1.000
_cell.length_c   1.000
_cell.angle_alpha   90.00
_cell.angle_beta   90.00
_cell.angle_gamma   90.00
#
_symmetry.space_group_name_H-M   'P 1'
#
loop_
_entity.id
_entity.type
_entity.pdbx_description
1 polymer ?
#
loop_
_entity_poly.entity_id
_entity_poly.type
_entity_poly.pdbx_seq_one_letter_code
_entity_poly.pdbx_strand_id
1 'polypeptide(L)'
;MDLATEDSLSQTIDRAVKRYSSLFKLPSYARVVVLLALICIGGGLISTAALFPSLDGLLSGLLLGSSLFLLNLVSSYVISTLVLRGDTIYDLRRTVALSLFCWMMWLAFIIIGVVVATPFGLSWWVRLCLLGFSAVVILRLIVFDSTSRKSYGRRLIASVLQPFACAVPFLVFWTAIAYPLTLYMLLYFVFSLGISIAASHFFLSTLNRVGQQTLGVPSISLLKAFLLNWIMDLNAPLEELLEKLGEEQDIGVSLMKFGSSKPKAAMVIPSVHPGPFKNIGSSVLPSMLKSALERKLNCVVCVPHGLFGHELDLASQAQNQKLIDRIVESADFEAAETKATSFVTLSNGTATACCQIFGKFVFISFTLAPKTTEDLPQDLGL
;
A
#
# COMPACT_ATOMS: atom_id res chain seq x y z
N MET A 1 -5.35 22.94 29.00
CA MET A 1 -4.97 22.46 27.66
C MET A 1 -5.63 23.42 26.68
N ASP A 2 -4.83 24.18 25.93
CA ASP A 2 -5.33 25.32 25.14
C ASP A 2 -6.23 24.86 24.00
N LEU A 3 -7.33 25.58 23.75
CA LEU A 3 -8.28 25.36 22.64
C LEU A 3 -7.59 25.18 21.27
N ALA A 4 -6.43 25.82 21.07
CA ALA A 4 -5.63 25.69 19.85
C ALA A 4 -5.02 24.29 19.65
N THR A 5 -4.71 23.56 20.73
CA THR A 5 -4.17 22.18 20.65
C THR A 5 -5.26 21.15 20.38
N GLU A 6 -6.50 21.42 20.78
CA GLU A 6 -7.65 20.53 20.60
C GLU A 6 -8.16 20.54 19.15
N ASP A 7 -8.29 21.72 18.54
CA ASP A 7 -8.62 21.85 17.10
C ASP A 7 -7.53 21.23 16.22
N SER A 8 -6.27 21.26 16.67
CA SER A 8 -5.16 20.64 15.95
C SER A 8 -5.28 19.11 15.90
N LEU A 9 -5.71 18.45 16.98
CA LEU A 9 -5.77 16.99 17.05
C LEU A 9 -6.90 16.42 16.19
N SER A 10 -8.11 16.98 16.34
CA SER A 10 -9.27 16.60 15.52
C SER A 10 -8.99 16.81 14.03
N GLN A 11 -8.39 17.95 13.66
CA GLN A 11 -7.94 18.20 12.29
C GLN A 11 -6.86 17.21 11.83
N THR A 12 -6.00 16.73 12.73
CA THR A 12 -4.94 15.75 12.39
C THR A 12 -5.52 14.38 12.10
N ILE A 13 -6.47 13.90 12.91
CA ILE A 13 -7.18 12.63 12.68
C ILE A 13 -7.99 12.71 11.38
N ASP A 14 -8.73 13.80 11.15
CA ASP A 14 -9.48 14.00 9.90
C ASP A 14 -8.56 14.05 8.67
N ARG A 15 -7.35 14.63 8.83
CA ARG A 15 -6.32 14.59 7.79
C ARG A 15 -5.79 13.17 7.59
N ALA A 16 -5.64 12.37 8.63
CA ALA A 16 -5.23 10.97 8.51
C ALA A 16 -6.28 10.15 7.73
N VAL A 17 -7.56 10.28 8.06
CA VAL A 17 -8.67 9.63 7.31
C VAL A 17 -8.68 10.07 5.84
N LYS A 18 -8.49 11.37 5.56
CA LYS A 18 -8.33 11.88 4.18
C LYS A 18 -7.12 11.26 3.49
N ARG A 19 -6.00 11.05 4.19
CA ARG A 19 -4.81 10.37 3.63
C ARG A 19 -5.07 8.90 3.34
N TYR A 20 -5.84 8.19 4.17
CA TYR A 20 -6.29 6.83 3.84
C TYR A 20 -7.11 6.80 2.55
N SER A 21 -7.97 7.80 2.33
CA SER A 21 -8.73 7.93 1.07
C SER A 21 -7.84 8.27 -0.15
N SER A 22 -6.66 8.84 0.09
CA SER A 22 -5.65 9.13 -0.94
C SER A 22 -4.78 7.92 -1.31
N LEU A 23 -4.82 6.85 -0.50
CA LEU A 23 -4.11 5.61 -0.83
C LEU A 23 -4.73 4.98 -2.09
N PHE A 24 -3.84 4.68 -3.04
CA PHE A 24 -4.14 4.55 -4.47
C PHE A 24 -5.28 3.58 -4.81
N LYS A 25 -6.35 4.12 -5.40
CA LYS A 25 -7.31 3.32 -6.19
C LYS A 25 -6.99 3.51 -7.67
N LEU A 26 -6.63 2.43 -8.36
CA LEU A 26 -6.45 2.46 -9.82
C LEU A 26 -7.80 2.77 -10.51
N PRO A 27 -7.82 3.49 -11.63
CA PRO A 27 -9.04 3.66 -12.43
C PRO A 27 -9.59 2.30 -12.90
N SER A 28 -10.85 2.28 -13.35
CA SER A 28 -11.42 1.07 -13.98
C SER A 28 -10.66 0.70 -15.25
N TYR A 29 -10.67 -0.59 -15.63
CA TYR A 29 -9.93 -1.06 -16.81
C TYR A 29 -10.25 -0.25 -18.07
N ALA A 30 -11.54 0.00 -18.34
CA ALA A 30 -11.98 0.82 -19.46
C ALA A 30 -11.36 2.23 -19.44
N ARG A 31 -11.33 2.89 -18.28
CA ARG A 31 -10.71 4.22 -18.14
C ARG A 31 -9.20 4.17 -18.42
N VAL A 32 -8.51 3.15 -17.91
CA VAL A 32 -7.06 3.00 -18.17
C VAL A 32 -6.79 2.79 -19.67
N VAL A 33 -7.58 1.96 -20.35
CA VAL A 33 -7.44 1.72 -21.80
C VAL A 33 -7.70 3.00 -22.60
N VAL A 34 -8.75 3.77 -22.27
CA VAL A 34 -9.04 5.05 -22.93
C VAL A 34 -7.91 6.05 -22.71
N LEU A 35 -7.41 6.21 -21.48
CA LEU A 35 -6.29 7.11 -21.18
C LEU A 35 -5.03 6.69 -21.94
N LEU A 36 -4.77 5.39 -22.04
CA LEU A 36 -3.63 4.87 -22.79
C LEU A 36 -3.78 5.15 -24.29
N ALA A 37 -4.98 4.98 -24.85
CA ALA A 37 -5.27 5.34 -26.24
C ALA A 37 -5.03 6.83 -26.50
N LEU A 38 -5.54 7.69 -25.62
CA LEU A 38 -5.36 9.15 -25.72
C LEU A 38 -3.88 9.55 -25.68
N ILE A 39 -3.09 8.96 -24.77
CA ILE A 39 -1.66 9.27 -24.65
C ILE A 39 -0.87 8.76 -25.86
N CYS A 40 -1.12 7.53 -26.31
CA CYS A 40 -0.40 6.96 -27.45
C CYS A 40 -0.79 7.63 -28.78
N ILE A 41 -2.09 7.72 -29.07
CA ILE A 41 -2.59 8.30 -30.33
C ILE A 41 -2.38 9.81 -30.34
N GLY A 42 -2.76 10.50 -29.26
CA GLY A 42 -2.56 11.94 -29.12
C GLY A 42 -1.08 12.31 -29.12
N GLY A 43 -0.23 11.56 -28.42
CA GLY A 43 1.21 11.77 -28.43
C GLY A 43 1.85 11.58 -29.81
N GLY A 44 1.44 10.52 -30.52
CA GLY A 44 1.85 10.29 -31.91
C GLY A 44 1.46 11.45 -32.83
N LEU A 45 0.19 11.86 -32.80
CA LEU A 45 -0.33 12.97 -33.60
C LEU A 45 0.35 14.30 -33.29
N ILE A 46 0.44 14.68 -32.01
CA ILE A 46 1.03 15.96 -31.60
C ILE A 46 2.51 16.02 -31.97
N SER A 47 3.26 14.94 -31.74
CA SER A 47 4.69 14.92 -32.03
C SER A 47 4.99 15.01 -33.52
N THR A 48 4.26 14.31 -34.38
CA THR A 48 4.49 14.38 -35.82
C THR A 48 3.93 15.64 -36.44
N ALA A 49 2.77 16.14 -36.00
CA ALA A 49 2.20 17.39 -36.50
C ALA A 49 3.13 18.59 -36.24
N ALA A 50 3.82 18.61 -35.09
CA ALA A 50 4.75 19.66 -34.73
C ALA A 50 6.05 19.64 -35.55
N LEU A 51 6.58 18.45 -35.87
CA LEU A 51 7.84 18.30 -36.61
C LEU A 51 7.64 18.23 -38.13
N PHE A 52 6.48 17.75 -38.58
CA PHE A 52 6.13 17.52 -39.98
C PHE A 52 4.69 18.01 -40.23
N PRO A 53 4.47 19.33 -40.37
CA PRO A 53 3.14 19.91 -40.52
C PRO A 53 2.57 19.68 -41.94
N SER A 54 2.26 18.43 -42.26
CA SER A 54 1.67 17.99 -43.52
C SER A 54 0.60 16.91 -43.29
N LEU A 55 -0.25 16.66 -44.29
CA LEU A 55 -1.23 15.56 -44.23
C LEU A 55 -0.54 14.20 -44.05
N ASP A 56 0.59 14.00 -44.73
CA ASP A 56 1.39 12.78 -44.56
C ASP A 56 1.98 12.66 -43.15
N GLY A 57 2.41 13.77 -42.54
CA GLY A 57 2.88 13.80 -41.16
C GLY A 57 1.78 13.47 -40.15
N LEU A 58 0.56 13.95 -40.37
CA LEU A 58 -0.62 13.62 -39.55
C LEU A 58 -1.00 12.15 -39.67
N LEU A 59 -1.08 11.61 -40.90
CA LEU A 59 -1.33 10.19 -41.14
C LEU A 59 -0.26 9.30 -40.51
N SER A 60 1.01 9.65 -40.67
CA SER A 60 2.12 8.91 -40.06
C SER A 60 2.08 8.97 -38.53
N GLY A 61 1.65 10.10 -37.96
CA GLY A 61 1.42 10.25 -36.51
C GLY A 61 0.28 9.38 -35.98
N LEU A 62 -0.83 9.32 -36.72
CA LEU A 62 -1.95 8.46 -36.39
C LEU A 62 -1.56 6.98 -36.43
N LEU A 63 -0.82 6.56 -37.47
CA LEU A 63 -0.31 5.20 -37.62
C LEU A 63 0.69 4.83 -36.52
N LEU A 64 1.62 5.74 -36.19
CA LEU A 64 2.56 5.58 -35.09
C LEU A 64 1.80 5.41 -33.77
N GLY A 65 0.93 6.35 -33.42
CA GLY A 65 0.16 6.33 -32.18
C GLY A 65 -0.77 5.12 -32.03
N SER A 66 -1.42 4.71 -33.11
CA SER A 66 -2.29 3.52 -33.13
C SER A 66 -1.49 2.23 -32.97
N SER A 67 -0.33 2.13 -33.65
CA SER A 67 0.60 1.00 -33.49
C SER A 67 1.13 0.89 -32.07
N LEU A 68 1.51 2.03 -31.47
CA LEU A 68 1.95 2.09 -30.07
C LEU A 68 0.83 1.63 -29.13
N PHE A 69 -0.38 2.15 -29.29
CA PHE A 69 -1.53 1.72 -28.47
C PHE A 69 -1.78 0.21 -28.56
N LEU A 70 -1.82 -0.35 -29.77
CA LEU A 70 -2.06 -1.78 -30.00
C LEU A 70 -0.96 -2.64 -29.35
N LEU A 71 0.32 -2.31 -29.60
CA LEU A 71 1.44 -3.08 -29.06
C LEU A 71 1.47 -3.02 -27.53
N ASN A 72 1.10 -1.90 -26.92
CA ASN A 72 0.96 -1.84 -25.46
C ASN A 72 -0.09 -2.79 -24.92
N LEU A 73 -1.26 -2.84 -25.54
CA LEU A 73 -2.33 -3.75 -25.11
C LEU A 73 -1.92 -5.21 -25.28
N VAL A 74 -1.35 -5.56 -26.44
CA VAL A 74 -0.85 -6.91 -26.72
C VAL A 74 0.26 -7.30 -25.75
N SER A 75 1.27 -6.46 -25.56
CA SER A 75 2.34 -6.73 -24.60
C SER A 75 1.82 -6.84 -23.18
N SER A 76 0.90 -5.97 -22.75
CA SER A 76 0.32 -6.04 -21.40
C SER A 76 -0.52 -7.31 -21.20
N TYR A 77 -1.22 -7.76 -22.24
CA TYR A 77 -1.93 -9.03 -22.25
C TYR A 77 -0.98 -10.21 -22.12
N VAL A 78 0.08 -10.26 -22.94
CA VAL A 78 1.11 -11.31 -22.88
C VAL A 78 1.80 -11.33 -21.51
N ILE A 79 2.15 -10.16 -20.97
CA ILE A 79 2.81 -10.04 -19.66
C ILE A 79 1.91 -10.59 -18.56
N SER A 80 0.65 -10.17 -18.51
CA SER A 80 -0.26 -10.60 -17.44
C SER A 80 -0.66 -12.08 -17.54
N THR A 81 -0.94 -12.58 -18.74
CA THR A 81 -1.48 -13.93 -18.94
C THR A 81 -0.43 -15.02 -19.06
N LEU A 82 0.74 -14.71 -19.64
CA LEU A 82 1.80 -15.69 -19.90
C LEU A 82 2.99 -15.50 -18.96
N VAL A 83 3.59 -14.31 -18.93
CA VAL A 83 4.86 -14.07 -18.21
C VAL A 83 4.64 -14.08 -16.69
N LEU A 84 3.67 -13.30 -16.22
CA LEU A 84 3.30 -13.14 -14.81
C LEU A 84 2.11 -14.00 -14.42
N ARG A 85 1.82 -15.07 -15.16
CA ARG A 85 0.70 -15.98 -14.88
C ARG A 85 0.69 -16.43 -13.41
N GLY A 86 -0.40 -16.16 -12.70
CA GLY A 86 -0.56 -16.48 -11.28
C GLY A 86 0.30 -15.63 -10.34
N ASP A 87 0.70 -14.43 -10.76
CA ASP A 87 1.20 -13.42 -9.82
C ASP A 87 0.05 -12.90 -8.98
N THR A 88 0.31 -12.64 -7.69
CA THR A 88 -0.74 -12.23 -6.76
C THR A 88 -1.15 -10.77 -6.92
N ILE A 89 -0.26 -9.90 -7.41
CA ILE A 89 -0.55 -8.48 -7.59
C ILE A 89 -0.95 -8.20 -9.04
N TYR A 90 -0.27 -8.77 -10.03
CA TYR A 90 -0.47 -8.33 -11.42
C TYR A 90 -1.57 -9.11 -12.16
N ASP A 91 -2.72 -8.46 -12.32
CA ASP A 91 -3.73 -8.80 -13.32
C ASP A 91 -3.57 -7.95 -14.60
N LEU A 92 -4.42 -8.18 -15.61
CA LEU A 92 -4.39 -7.41 -16.85
C LEU A 92 -4.58 -5.90 -16.60
N ARG A 93 -5.51 -5.54 -15.70
CA ARG A 93 -5.81 -4.14 -15.39
C ARG A 93 -4.61 -3.41 -14.81
N ARG A 94 -3.94 -4.00 -13.82
CA ARG A 94 -2.75 -3.44 -13.15
C ARG A 94 -1.56 -3.42 -14.09
N THR A 95 -1.45 -4.41 -14.99
CA THR A 95 -0.39 -4.43 -16.01
C THR A 95 -0.58 -3.31 -17.04
N VAL A 96 -1.80 -3.10 -17.55
CA VAL A 96 -2.10 -1.98 -18.46
C VAL A 96 -1.96 -0.63 -17.74
N ALA A 97 -2.32 -0.55 -16.46
CA ALA A 97 -2.12 0.65 -15.66
C ALA A 97 -0.63 0.99 -15.47
N LEU A 98 0.23 0.00 -15.22
CA LEU A 98 1.68 0.22 -15.21
C LEU A 98 2.19 0.72 -16.57
N SER A 99 1.70 0.15 -17.67
CA SER A 99 2.02 0.63 -19.02
C SER A 99 1.57 2.08 -19.22
N LEU A 100 0.40 2.48 -18.72
CA LEU A 100 -0.06 3.87 -18.77
C LEU A 100 0.92 4.84 -18.07
N PHE A 101 1.35 4.53 -16.84
CA PHE A 101 2.33 5.36 -16.14
C PHE A 101 3.69 5.41 -16.86
N CYS A 102 4.12 4.29 -17.44
CA CYS A 102 5.32 4.25 -18.28
C CYS A 102 5.19 5.18 -19.49
N TRP A 103 4.01 5.21 -20.14
CA TRP A 103 3.75 6.07 -21.28
C TRP A 103 3.65 7.54 -20.93
N MET A 104 3.13 7.90 -19.76
CA MET A 104 3.18 9.29 -19.30
C MET A 104 4.63 9.79 -19.21
N MET A 105 5.52 8.96 -18.66
CA MET A 105 6.94 9.29 -18.55
C MET A 105 7.62 9.33 -19.93
N TRP A 106 7.38 8.34 -20.79
CA TRP A 106 7.98 8.33 -22.13
C TRP A 106 7.50 9.51 -22.98
N LEU A 107 6.20 9.82 -22.93
CA LEU A 107 5.63 10.95 -23.64
C LEU A 107 6.26 12.28 -23.19
N ALA A 108 6.58 12.45 -21.90
CA ALA A 108 7.27 13.64 -21.43
C ALA A 108 8.63 13.83 -22.13
N PHE A 109 9.44 12.77 -22.25
CA PHE A 109 10.69 12.83 -23.02
C PHE A 109 10.47 13.09 -24.51
N ILE A 110 9.43 12.49 -25.11
CA ILE A 110 9.08 12.72 -26.51
C ILE A 110 8.70 14.19 -26.76
N ILE A 111 7.86 14.78 -25.91
CA ILE A 111 7.44 16.19 -26.03
C ILE A 111 8.64 17.12 -25.87
N ILE A 112 9.50 16.90 -24.87
CA ILE A 112 10.75 17.66 -24.73
C ILE A 112 11.61 17.48 -25.99
N GLY A 113 11.67 16.25 -26.51
CA GLY A 113 12.35 15.92 -27.76
C GLY A 113 11.87 16.71 -28.95
N VAL A 114 10.56 16.86 -29.11
CA VAL A 114 9.94 17.66 -30.17
C VAL A 114 10.33 19.13 -30.02
N VAL A 115 10.17 19.70 -28.83
CA VAL A 115 10.46 21.11 -28.54
C VAL A 115 11.93 21.44 -28.82
N VAL A 116 12.86 20.57 -28.44
CA VAL A 116 14.31 20.74 -28.65
C VAL A 116 14.68 20.48 -30.12
N ALA A 117 13.99 19.56 -30.79
CA ALA A 117 14.27 19.26 -32.20
C ALA A 117 13.92 20.42 -33.15
N THR A 118 12.97 21.30 -32.80
CA THR A 118 12.62 22.47 -33.62
C THR A 118 13.82 23.41 -33.87
N PRO A 119 14.57 23.87 -32.85
CA PRO A 119 15.78 24.67 -33.07
C PRO A 119 17.07 23.87 -33.34
N PHE A 120 17.20 22.63 -32.82
CA PHE A 120 18.49 21.91 -32.84
C PHE A 120 18.52 20.68 -33.78
N GLY A 121 17.43 20.40 -34.48
CA GLY A 121 17.33 19.33 -35.47
C GLY A 121 16.76 18.00 -34.94
N LEU A 122 16.25 17.20 -35.88
CA LEU A 122 15.48 15.97 -35.62
C LEU A 122 16.22 14.92 -34.77
N SER A 123 17.56 14.92 -34.77
CA SER A 123 18.33 13.98 -33.95
C SER A 123 18.04 14.08 -32.46
N TRP A 124 17.62 15.26 -31.97
CA TRP A 124 17.26 15.44 -30.56
C TRP A 124 15.97 14.74 -30.19
N TRP A 125 14.99 14.70 -31.09
CA TRP A 125 13.76 13.95 -30.89
C TRP A 125 14.04 12.45 -30.73
N VAL A 126 14.91 11.90 -31.59
CA VAL A 126 15.35 10.50 -31.53
C VAL A 126 16.11 10.21 -30.23
N ARG A 127 17.09 11.05 -29.87
CA ARG A 127 17.90 10.88 -28.64
C ARG A 127 17.04 10.91 -27.38
N LEU A 128 16.10 11.84 -27.29
CA LEU A 128 15.21 11.96 -26.13
C LEU A 128 14.15 10.86 -26.10
N CYS A 129 13.65 10.41 -27.26
CA CYS A 129 12.81 9.21 -27.33
C CYS A 129 13.55 7.97 -26.80
N LEU A 130 14.81 7.77 -27.20
CA LEU A 130 15.67 6.69 -26.71
C LEU A 130 15.97 6.80 -25.20
N LEU A 131 16.20 8.01 -24.69
CA LEU A 131 16.36 8.25 -23.25
C LEU A 131 15.08 7.91 -22.47
N GLY A 132 13.91 8.27 -23.01
CA GLY A 132 12.61 7.90 -22.45
C GLY A 132 12.40 6.38 -22.42
N PHE A 133 12.85 5.67 -23.44
CA PHE A 133 12.88 4.19 -23.44
C PHE A 133 13.70 3.65 -22.26
N SER A 134 14.92 4.16 -22.02
CA SER A 134 15.76 3.74 -20.88
C SER A 134 15.06 4.01 -19.54
N ALA A 135 14.46 5.18 -19.38
CA ALA A 135 13.71 5.55 -18.18
C ALA A 135 12.55 4.56 -17.93
N VAL A 136 11.79 4.21 -18.98
CA VAL A 136 10.71 3.22 -18.89
C VAL A 136 11.23 1.85 -18.48
N VAL A 137 12.33 1.38 -19.06
CA VAL A 137 12.93 0.09 -18.68
C VAL A 137 13.33 0.09 -17.19
N ILE A 138 14.00 1.14 -16.71
CA ILE A 138 14.37 1.30 -15.30
C ILE A 138 13.14 1.29 -14.39
N LEU A 139 12.12 2.08 -14.72
CA LEU A 139 10.89 2.14 -13.93
C LEU A 139 10.23 0.76 -13.85
N ARG A 140 10.12 0.04 -14.97
CA ARG A 140 9.51 -1.30 -14.99
C ARG A 140 10.34 -2.31 -14.19
N LEU A 141 11.66 -2.28 -14.29
CA LEU A 141 12.55 -3.12 -13.49
C LEU A 141 12.32 -2.89 -11.99
N ILE A 142 12.38 -1.64 -11.54
CA ILE A 142 12.16 -1.26 -10.14
C ILE A 142 10.77 -1.71 -9.67
N VAL A 143 9.72 -1.43 -10.45
CA VAL A 143 8.34 -1.78 -10.08
C VAL A 143 8.16 -3.29 -10.00
N PHE A 144 8.56 -4.06 -11.02
CA PHE A 144 8.37 -5.51 -10.99
C PHE A 144 9.23 -6.19 -9.92
N ASP A 145 10.49 -5.81 -9.75
CA ASP A 145 11.34 -6.41 -8.70
C ASP A 145 10.84 -6.09 -7.29
N SER A 146 10.33 -4.88 -7.07
CA SER A 146 9.81 -4.47 -5.76
C SER A 146 8.45 -5.08 -5.40
N THR A 147 7.62 -5.42 -6.38
CA THR A 147 6.22 -5.81 -6.12
C THR A 147 5.88 -7.25 -6.50
N SER A 148 6.42 -7.80 -7.58
CA SER A 148 6.09 -9.16 -8.03
C SER A 148 6.82 -10.23 -7.21
N ARG A 149 6.16 -11.39 -7.01
CA ARG A 149 6.75 -12.59 -6.39
C ARG A 149 7.24 -13.62 -7.41
N LYS A 150 7.14 -13.35 -8.71
CA LYS A 150 7.67 -14.24 -9.76
C LYS A 150 9.19 -14.29 -9.74
N SER A 151 9.76 -15.33 -10.36
CA SER A 151 11.21 -15.47 -10.51
C SER A 151 11.83 -14.28 -11.24
N TYR A 152 13.10 -13.99 -10.95
CA TYR A 152 13.83 -12.85 -11.53
C TYR A 152 13.75 -12.82 -13.07
N GLY A 153 13.94 -13.96 -13.73
CA GLY A 153 13.84 -14.05 -15.19
C GLY A 153 12.48 -13.63 -15.75
N ARG A 154 11.37 -14.01 -15.08
CA ARG A 154 10.01 -13.58 -15.49
C ARG A 154 9.81 -12.09 -15.28
N ARG A 155 10.31 -11.53 -14.18
CA ARG A 155 10.24 -10.08 -13.90
C ARG A 155 11.06 -9.28 -14.90
N LEU A 156 12.24 -9.77 -15.27
CA LEU A 156 13.08 -9.18 -16.31
C LEU A 156 12.35 -9.17 -17.66
N ILE A 157 11.80 -10.31 -18.10
CA ILE A 157 11.01 -10.40 -19.34
C ILE A 157 9.82 -9.43 -19.31
N ALA A 158 9.07 -9.37 -18.21
CA ALA A 158 7.94 -8.45 -18.05
C ALA A 158 8.37 -6.96 -18.10
N SER A 159 9.58 -6.66 -17.64
CA SER A 159 10.15 -5.32 -17.65
C SER A 159 10.53 -4.87 -19.05
N VAL A 160 11.09 -5.76 -19.86
CA VAL A 160 11.62 -5.42 -21.19
C VAL A 160 10.61 -5.61 -22.33
N LEU A 161 9.66 -6.54 -22.24
CA LEU A 161 8.81 -6.91 -23.38
C LEU A 161 8.05 -5.71 -23.97
N GLN A 162 7.37 -4.94 -23.12
CA GLN A 162 6.57 -3.79 -23.56
C GLN A 162 7.41 -2.65 -24.15
N PRO A 163 8.47 -2.13 -23.49
CA PRO A 163 9.26 -1.03 -24.06
C PRO A 163 9.95 -1.43 -25.36
N PHE A 164 10.45 -2.65 -25.49
CA PHE A 164 11.06 -3.13 -26.74
C PHE A 164 10.02 -3.29 -27.86
N ALA A 165 8.83 -3.85 -27.56
CA ALA A 165 7.75 -3.91 -28.55
C ALA A 165 7.36 -2.50 -29.04
N CYS A 166 7.28 -1.53 -28.14
CA CYS A 166 6.95 -0.15 -28.47
C CYS A 166 8.07 0.64 -29.15
N ALA A 167 9.33 0.18 -29.07
CA ALA A 167 10.42 0.77 -29.83
C ALA A 167 10.29 0.48 -31.35
N VAL A 168 9.65 -0.63 -31.73
CA VAL A 168 9.52 -1.06 -33.14
C VAL A 168 8.77 -0.01 -34.00
N PRO A 169 7.58 0.50 -33.61
CA PRO A 169 6.92 1.56 -34.37
C PRO A 169 7.76 2.83 -34.56
N PHE A 170 8.57 3.21 -33.57
CA PHE A 170 9.49 4.35 -33.73
C PHE A 170 10.57 4.07 -34.75
N LEU A 171 11.18 2.88 -34.74
CA LEU A 171 12.18 2.49 -35.74
C LEU A 171 11.58 2.49 -37.15
N VAL A 172 10.37 1.92 -37.32
CA VAL A 172 9.63 1.94 -38.60
C VAL A 172 9.36 3.37 -39.04
N PHE A 173 8.85 4.23 -38.14
CA PHE A 173 8.59 5.63 -38.44
C PHE A 173 9.86 6.37 -38.85
N TRP A 174 10.96 6.20 -38.11
CA TRP A 174 12.26 6.83 -38.42
C TRP A 174 12.79 6.41 -39.79
N THR A 175 12.63 5.13 -40.17
CA THR A 175 12.99 4.69 -41.53
C THR A 175 12.11 5.33 -42.61
N ALA A 176 10.80 5.49 -42.34
CA ALA A 176 9.87 6.08 -43.29
C ALA A 176 10.17 7.56 -43.57
N ILE A 177 10.68 8.30 -42.59
CA ILE A 177 11.14 9.69 -42.76
C ILE A 177 12.62 9.79 -43.18
N ALA A 178 13.21 8.70 -43.66
CA ALA A 178 14.61 8.61 -44.09
C ALA A 178 15.65 8.99 -43.02
N TYR A 179 15.33 8.83 -41.74
CA TYR A 179 16.31 8.99 -40.66
C TYR A 179 17.21 7.74 -40.57
N PRO A 180 18.55 7.89 -40.61
CA PRO A 180 19.44 6.75 -40.73
C PRO A 180 19.47 5.90 -39.45
N LEU A 181 19.09 4.63 -39.57
CA LEU A 181 19.30 3.64 -38.50
C LEU A 181 20.78 3.22 -38.49
N THR A 182 21.51 3.70 -37.49
CA THR A 182 22.95 3.44 -37.35
C THR A 182 23.22 2.31 -36.38
N LEU A 183 24.40 1.67 -36.49
CA LEU A 183 24.90 0.71 -35.51
C LEU A 183 24.88 1.27 -34.07
N TYR A 184 25.07 2.59 -33.91
CA TYR A 184 25.00 3.25 -32.62
C TYR A 184 23.63 3.12 -31.93
N MET A 185 22.52 3.05 -32.68
CA MET A 185 21.19 2.82 -32.07
C MET A 185 21.04 1.40 -31.54
N LEU A 186 21.54 0.41 -32.30
CA LEU A 186 21.53 -0.98 -31.85
C LEU A 186 22.38 -1.13 -30.57
N LEU A 187 23.60 -0.58 -30.59
CA LEU A 187 24.47 -0.53 -29.41
C LEU A 187 23.79 0.19 -28.24
N TYR A 188 23.07 1.28 -28.51
CA TYR A 188 22.31 2.00 -27.48
C TYR A 188 21.31 1.09 -26.78
N PHE A 189 20.50 0.31 -27.49
CA PHE A 189 19.54 -0.60 -26.86
C PHE A 189 20.22 -1.64 -25.96
N VAL A 190 21.34 -2.21 -26.40
CA VAL A 190 22.11 -3.20 -25.64
C VAL A 190 22.71 -2.57 -24.38
N PHE A 191 23.45 -1.46 -24.52
CA PHE A 191 24.07 -0.79 -23.38
C PHE A 191 23.05 -0.19 -22.43
N SER A 192 21.98 0.43 -22.95
CA SER A 192 20.88 0.96 -22.14
C SER A 192 20.25 -0.12 -21.29
N LEU A 193 20.00 -1.31 -21.84
CA LEU A 193 19.43 -2.42 -21.06
C LEU A 193 20.39 -2.86 -19.94
N GLY A 194 21.68 -3.05 -20.25
CA GLY A 194 22.69 -3.41 -19.24
C GLY A 194 22.81 -2.38 -18.11
N ILE A 195 22.87 -1.10 -18.47
CA ILE A 195 22.91 0.01 -17.50
C ILE A 195 21.61 0.06 -16.69
N SER A 196 20.45 -0.13 -17.32
CA SER A 196 19.16 -0.10 -16.63
C SER A 196 19.05 -1.20 -15.57
N ILE A 197 19.52 -2.41 -15.88
CA ILE A 197 19.57 -3.54 -14.94
C ILE A 197 20.51 -3.20 -13.78
N ALA A 198 21.73 -2.75 -14.08
CA ALA A 198 22.72 -2.40 -13.06
C ALA A 198 22.23 -1.26 -12.14
N ALA A 199 21.67 -0.20 -12.71
CA ALA A 199 21.14 0.95 -11.97
C ALA A 199 19.95 0.56 -11.08
N SER A 200 19.00 -0.22 -11.62
CA SER A 200 17.83 -0.68 -10.85
C SER A 200 18.25 -1.58 -9.69
N HIS A 201 19.21 -2.49 -9.93
CA HIS A 201 19.75 -3.35 -8.88
C HIS A 201 20.47 -2.56 -7.79
N PHE A 202 21.34 -1.62 -8.18
CA PHE A 202 22.06 -0.76 -7.24
C PHE A 202 21.10 0.07 -6.37
N PHE A 203 20.06 0.65 -6.98
CA PHE A 203 19.03 1.41 -6.28
C PHE A 203 18.28 0.55 -5.25
N LEU A 204 17.76 -0.60 -5.66
CA LEU A 204 17.01 -1.50 -4.77
C LEU A 204 17.90 -2.08 -3.66
N SER A 205 19.16 -2.39 -3.95
CA SER A 205 20.13 -2.86 -2.96
C SER A 205 20.41 -1.80 -1.89
N THR A 206 20.55 -0.53 -2.31
CA THR A 206 20.75 0.58 -1.38
C THR A 206 19.55 0.75 -0.44
N LEU A 207 18.32 0.66 -0.97
CA LEU A 207 17.11 0.69 -0.14
C LEU A 207 17.05 -0.49 0.83
N ASN A 208 17.32 -1.71 0.35
CA ASN A 208 17.32 -2.89 1.21
C ASN A 208 18.33 -2.79 2.34
N ARG A 209 19.50 -2.19 2.09
CA ARG A 209 20.53 -1.98 3.12
C ARG A 209 20.02 -1.08 4.24
N VAL A 210 19.25 -0.04 3.94
CA VAL A 210 18.65 0.85 4.95
C VAL A 210 17.72 0.08 5.89
N GLY A 211 16.80 -0.71 5.33
CA GLY A 211 15.92 -1.57 6.13
C GLY A 211 16.69 -2.59 6.95
N GLN A 212 17.71 -3.22 6.35
CA GLN A 212 18.51 -4.22 7.05
C GLN A 212 19.28 -3.63 8.24
N GLN A 213 19.80 -2.41 8.11
CA GLN A 213 20.53 -1.73 9.18
C GLN A 213 19.61 -1.18 10.28
N THR A 214 18.40 -0.76 9.93
CA THR A 214 17.49 -0.08 10.87
C THR A 214 16.56 -1.07 11.57
N LEU A 215 16.05 -2.06 10.85
CA LEU A 215 14.99 -2.98 11.30
C LEU A 215 15.41 -4.46 11.20
N GLY A 216 16.59 -4.79 10.70
CA GLY A 216 16.98 -6.20 10.51
C GLY A 216 16.22 -6.95 9.40
N VAL A 217 15.41 -6.22 8.60
CA VAL A 217 14.65 -6.75 7.46
C VAL A 217 14.81 -5.85 6.22
N PRO A 218 14.91 -6.40 5.00
CA PRO A 218 15.04 -5.57 3.80
C PRO A 218 13.81 -4.70 3.54
N SER A 219 14.00 -3.42 3.22
CA SER A 219 12.90 -2.47 2.97
C SER A 219 11.94 -2.90 1.86
N ILE A 220 12.47 -3.49 0.78
CA ILE A 220 11.62 -3.96 -0.33
C ILE A 220 10.78 -5.18 0.08
N SER A 221 11.26 -6.00 1.01
CA SER A 221 10.45 -7.10 1.57
C SER A 221 9.27 -6.56 2.37
N LEU A 222 9.50 -5.55 3.23
CA LEU A 222 8.44 -4.87 3.98
C LEU A 222 7.43 -4.19 3.04
N LEU A 223 7.90 -3.44 2.04
CA LEU A 223 7.03 -2.82 1.04
C LEU A 223 6.19 -3.86 0.30
N LYS A 224 6.79 -4.98 -0.11
CA LYS A 224 6.09 -6.06 -0.82
C LYS A 224 5.02 -6.71 0.05
N ALA A 225 5.34 -6.99 1.32
CA ALA A 225 4.40 -7.55 2.28
C ALA A 225 3.22 -6.60 2.54
N PHE A 226 3.52 -5.31 2.75
CA PHE A 226 2.52 -4.26 2.87
C PHE A 226 1.60 -4.19 1.65
N LEU A 227 2.15 -4.18 0.43
CA LEU A 227 1.34 -4.12 -0.79
C LEU A 227 0.46 -5.37 -0.97
N LEU A 228 0.92 -6.55 -0.54
CA LEU A 228 0.11 -7.77 -0.59
C LEU A 228 -1.08 -7.69 0.36
N ASN A 229 -0.89 -7.19 1.58
CA ASN A 229 -2.02 -6.93 2.48
C ASN A 229 -2.93 -5.82 1.94
N TRP A 230 -2.36 -4.72 1.48
CA TRP A 230 -3.09 -3.56 1.00
C TRP A 230 -4.01 -3.90 -0.18
N ILE A 231 -3.45 -4.60 -1.18
CA ILE A 231 -4.09 -4.83 -2.47
C ILE A 231 -4.90 -6.13 -2.50
N MET A 232 -4.44 -7.17 -1.77
CA MET A 232 -4.97 -8.53 -1.86
C MET A 232 -5.49 -9.08 -0.53
N ASP A 233 -5.53 -8.28 0.53
CA ASP A 233 -5.95 -8.69 1.88
C ASP A 233 -5.14 -9.87 2.46
N LEU A 234 -3.91 -10.06 1.98
CA LEU A 234 -3.02 -11.12 2.44
C LEU A 234 -2.22 -10.67 3.66
N ASN A 235 -2.60 -11.16 4.85
CA ASN A 235 -1.94 -10.81 6.11
C ASN A 235 -0.58 -11.46 6.31
N ALA A 236 -0.49 -12.76 6.02
CA ALA A 236 0.65 -13.60 6.40
C ALA A 236 2.03 -13.00 6.04
N PRO A 237 2.29 -12.46 4.84
CA PRO A 237 3.62 -11.93 4.51
C PRO A 237 4.06 -10.76 5.39
N LEU A 238 3.13 -9.93 5.87
CA LEU A 238 3.44 -8.80 6.73
C LEU A 238 3.50 -9.25 8.19
N GLU A 239 2.57 -10.10 8.62
CA GLU A 239 2.56 -10.66 9.97
C GLU A 239 3.82 -11.50 10.26
N GLU A 240 4.33 -12.28 9.29
CA GLU A 240 5.60 -13.00 9.43
C GLU A 240 6.80 -12.06 9.69
N LEU A 241 6.79 -10.87 9.08
CA LEU A 241 7.82 -9.86 9.34
C LEU A 241 7.63 -9.24 10.71
N LEU A 242 6.39 -8.95 11.11
CA LEU A 242 6.09 -8.39 12.43
C LEU A 242 6.41 -9.38 13.56
N GLU A 243 6.13 -10.67 13.39
CA GLU A 243 6.51 -11.74 14.32
C GLU A 243 8.02 -11.82 14.50
N LYS A 244 8.80 -11.63 13.41
CA LYS A 244 10.27 -11.61 13.49
C LYS A 244 10.80 -10.36 14.21
N LEU A 245 10.08 -9.24 14.11
CA LEU A 245 10.48 -7.95 14.69
C LEU A 245 9.99 -7.76 16.13
N GLY A 246 8.89 -8.43 16.48
CA GLY A 246 8.27 -8.37 17.78
C GLY A 246 9.06 -9.11 18.85
N GLU A 247 8.63 -8.91 20.09
CA GLU A 247 9.16 -9.58 21.27
C GLU A 247 8.05 -10.33 22.02
N GLU A 248 8.43 -11.36 22.77
CA GLU A 248 7.50 -12.05 23.66
C GLU A 248 7.31 -11.24 24.93
N GLN A 249 6.05 -11.02 25.31
CA GLN A 249 5.69 -10.26 26.51
C GLN A 249 4.47 -10.88 27.19
N ASP A 250 4.46 -10.82 28.53
CA ASP A 250 3.29 -11.17 29.33
C ASP A 250 2.25 -10.05 29.28
N ILE A 251 1.01 -10.41 28.96
CA ILE A 251 -0.09 -9.47 28.77
C ILE A 251 -1.12 -9.66 29.87
N GLY A 252 -1.44 -8.57 30.57
CA GLY A 252 -2.55 -8.54 31.54
C GLY A 252 -3.90 -8.46 30.85
N VAL A 253 -4.89 -9.21 31.34
CA VAL A 253 -6.29 -9.09 30.87
C VAL A 253 -7.19 -9.00 32.08
N SER A 254 -7.99 -7.93 32.15
CA SER A 254 -9.01 -7.77 33.18
C SER A 254 -10.36 -8.28 32.68
N LEU A 255 -10.99 -9.19 33.42
CA LEU A 255 -12.34 -9.69 33.14
C LEU A 255 -13.29 -9.34 34.28
N MET A 256 -14.46 -8.81 33.93
CA MET A 256 -15.55 -8.55 34.87
C MET A 256 -16.83 -9.17 34.31
N LYS A 257 -17.52 -9.98 35.12
CA LYS A 257 -18.77 -10.65 34.73
C LYS A 257 -19.89 -10.24 35.67
N PHE A 258 -21.01 -9.82 35.08
CA PHE A 258 -22.22 -9.42 35.79
C PHE A 258 -23.31 -10.44 35.53
N GLY A 259 -23.89 -10.99 36.59
CA GLY A 259 -24.91 -12.02 36.48
C GLY A 259 -25.60 -12.32 37.79
N SER A 260 -26.57 -13.21 37.72
CA SER A 260 -27.16 -13.87 38.89
C SER A 260 -27.05 -15.38 38.72
N SER A 261 -28.13 -16.08 38.36
CA SER A 261 -28.08 -17.51 37.99
C SER A 261 -27.50 -17.75 36.60
N LYS A 262 -27.46 -16.71 35.76
CA LYS A 262 -26.85 -16.71 34.42
C LYS A 262 -26.08 -15.42 34.19
N PRO A 263 -25.02 -15.43 33.37
CA PRO A 263 -24.34 -14.22 32.92
C PRO A 263 -25.32 -13.29 32.18
N LYS A 264 -25.28 -12.00 32.47
CA LYS A 264 -26.08 -10.95 31.79
C LYS A 264 -25.23 -9.99 30.97
N ALA A 265 -24.04 -9.67 31.47
CA ALA A 265 -23.05 -8.89 30.74
C ALA A 265 -21.64 -9.28 31.18
N ALA A 266 -20.66 -9.07 30.30
CA ALA A 266 -19.26 -9.14 30.67
C ALA A 266 -18.47 -7.98 30.05
N MET A 267 -17.38 -7.63 30.70
CA MET A 267 -16.40 -6.67 30.22
C MET A 267 -15.03 -7.34 30.22
N VAL A 268 -14.31 -7.19 29.11
CA VAL A 268 -12.94 -7.68 28.97
C VAL A 268 -12.05 -6.52 28.52
N ILE A 269 -10.99 -6.27 29.27
CA ILE A 269 -10.05 -5.16 29.03
C ILE A 269 -8.68 -5.79 28.81
N PRO A 270 -8.31 -6.12 27.56
CA PRO A 270 -6.99 -6.64 27.27
C PRO A 270 -5.97 -5.50 27.33
N SER A 271 -4.78 -5.78 27.86
CA SER A 271 -3.62 -4.87 27.80
C SER A 271 -2.96 -4.95 26.42
N VAL A 272 -3.76 -4.75 25.37
CA VAL A 272 -3.37 -4.87 23.96
C VAL A 272 -4.02 -3.73 23.21
N HIS A 273 -3.22 -3.05 22.40
CA HIS A 273 -3.72 -1.98 21.54
C HIS A 273 -4.31 -2.56 20.24
N PRO A 274 -5.49 -2.12 19.79
CA PRO A 274 -6.04 -2.49 18.49
C PRO A 274 -5.34 -1.70 17.37
N GLY A 275 -4.30 -2.31 16.81
CA GLY A 275 -3.48 -1.70 15.76
C GLY A 275 -2.62 -2.72 15.02
N PRO A 276 -1.69 -2.26 14.16
CA PRO A 276 -1.49 -0.87 13.74
C PRO A 276 -2.22 -0.53 12.43
N PHE A 277 -2.73 -1.53 11.71
CA PHE A 277 -3.12 -1.33 10.32
C PHE A 277 -4.15 -2.34 9.80
N LYS A 278 -5.29 -1.82 9.32
CA LYS A 278 -6.31 -2.55 8.56
C LYS A 278 -6.77 -3.80 9.30
N ASN A 279 -6.29 -4.97 8.91
CA ASN A 279 -6.65 -6.28 9.43
C ASN A 279 -5.41 -7.06 9.89
N ILE A 280 -4.28 -6.39 10.06
CA ILE A 280 -3.01 -6.96 10.52
C ILE A 280 -2.99 -6.98 12.04
N GLY A 281 -2.51 -8.08 12.62
CA GLY A 281 -2.28 -8.13 14.06
C GLY A 281 -3.53 -7.85 14.88
N SER A 282 -3.41 -7.15 16.00
CA SER A 282 -4.52 -6.84 16.91
C SER A 282 -5.55 -5.83 16.38
N SER A 283 -5.42 -5.31 15.16
CA SER A 283 -6.33 -4.30 14.58
C SER A 283 -7.84 -4.64 14.71
N VAL A 284 -8.20 -5.92 14.60
CA VAL A 284 -9.61 -6.40 14.69
C VAL A 284 -9.92 -7.13 16.00
N LEU A 285 -8.98 -7.14 16.94
CA LEU A 285 -9.07 -7.89 18.21
C LEU A 285 -10.33 -7.56 19.03
N PRO A 286 -10.76 -6.29 19.21
CA PRO A 286 -11.95 -6.00 20.01
C PRO A 286 -13.23 -6.68 19.49
N SER A 287 -13.40 -6.71 18.17
CA SER A 287 -14.55 -7.36 17.53
C SER A 287 -14.47 -8.89 17.66
N MET A 288 -13.27 -9.46 17.52
CA MET A 288 -13.05 -10.90 17.65
C MET A 288 -13.29 -11.37 19.08
N LEU A 289 -12.75 -10.66 20.09
CA LEU A 289 -12.96 -10.95 21.51
C LEU A 289 -14.43 -10.87 21.89
N LYS A 290 -15.12 -9.79 21.50
CA LYS A 290 -16.55 -9.63 21.72
C LYS A 290 -17.32 -10.84 21.20
N SER A 291 -17.12 -11.18 19.93
CA SER A 291 -17.83 -12.28 19.27
C SER A 291 -17.54 -13.64 19.91
N ALA A 292 -16.30 -13.90 20.33
CA ALA A 292 -15.92 -15.14 20.98
C ALA A 292 -16.57 -15.30 22.36
N LEU A 293 -16.53 -14.24 23.18
CA LEU A 293 -17.09 -14.26 24.54
C LEU A 293 -18.62 -14.20 24.56
N GLU A 294 -19.26 -13.44 23.67
CA GLU A 294 -20.74 -13.44 23.56
C GLU A 294 -21.26 -14.84 23.24
N ARG A 295 -20.56 -15.58 22.37
CA ARG A 295 -20.89 -16.98 22.04
C ARG A 295 -20.67 -17.92 23.23
N LYS A 296 -19.58 -17.76 23.98
CA LYS A 296 -19.25 -18.61 25.13
C LYS A 296 -20.19 -18.36 26.33
N LEU A 297 -20.44 -17.09 26.64
CA LEU A 297 -21.16 -16.68 27.85
C LEU A 297 -22.67 -16.49 27.62
N ASN A 298 -23.11 -16.43 26.37
CA ASN A 298 -24.50 -16.15 25.96
C ASN A 298 -25.05 -14.88 26.62
N CYS A 299 -24.25 -13.82 26.63
CA CYS A 299 -24.57 -12.52 27.23
C CYS A 299 -23.87 -11.39 26.46
N VAL A 300 -24.23 -10.13 26.73
CA VAL A 300 -23.62 -8.96 26.05
C VAL A 300 -22.19 -8.75 26.55
N VAL A 301 -21.24 -8.56 25.63
CA VAL A 301 -19.83 -8.30 25.99
C VAL A 301 -19.36 -6.92 25.51
N CYS A 302 -18.69 -6.21 26.39
CA CYS A 302 -17.98 -4.96 26.08
C CYS A 302 -16.47 -5.18 26.11
N VAL A 303 -15.76 -4.61 25.13
CA VAL A 303 -14.30 -4.68 25.02
C VAL A 303 -13.74 -3.26 24.95
N PRO A 304 -13.68 -2.53 26.08
CA PRO A 304 -13.14 -1.17 26.09
C PRO A 304 -11.63 -1.20 25.86
N HIS A 305 -11.11 -0.08 25.36
CA HIS A 305 -9.68 0.14 25.17
C HIS A 305 -8.98 0.30 26.54
N GLY A 306 -7.86 -0.39 26.74
CA GLY A 306 -7.02 -0.24 27.93
C GLY A 306 -6.16 1.03 27.90
N LEU A 307 -5.31 1.20 28.92
CA LEU A 307 -4.37 2.32 29.04
C LEU A 307 -3.03 2.00 28.38
N PHE A 308 -3.03 1.57 27.12
CA PHE A 308 -1.83 1.07 26.44
C PHE A 308 -1.68 1.74 25.08
N GLY A 309 -0.44 1.88 24.62
CA GLY A 309 -0.11 2.34 23.27
C GLY A 309 0.27 1.19 22.35
N HIS A 310 0.76 1.55 21.16
CA HIS A 310 1.14 0.63 20.09
C HIS A 310 2.34 -0.29 20.42
N GLU A 311 3.02 -0.07 21.55
CA GLU A 311 4.05 -0.99 22.04
C GLU A 311 3.50 -2.39 22.35
N LEU A 312 2.19 -2.53 22.58
CA LEU A 312 1.51 -3.80 22.84
C LEU A 312 0.60 -4.24 21.69
N ASP A 313 0.92 -3.87 20.44
CA ASP A 313 0.25 -4.41 19.26
C ASP A 313 0.61 -5.90 19.08
N LEU A 314 -0.39 -6.77 18.93
CA LEU A 314 -0.12 -8.17 18.59
C LEU A 314 0.33 -8.26 17.13
N ALA A 315 1.42 -9.00 16.90
CA ALA A 315 2.06 -9.08 15.59
C ALA A 315 1.22 -9.78 14.51
N SER A 316 0.33 -10.72 14.89
CA SER A 316 -0.39 -11.56 13.93
C SER A 316 -1.80 -11.98 14.39
N GLN A 317 -2.60 -12.46 13.44
CA GLN A 317 -3.88 -13.10 13.75
C GLN A 317 -3.71 -14.39 14.56
N ALA A 318 -2.57 -15.08 14.43
CA ALA A 318 -2.29 -16.27 15.23
C ALA A 318 -2.11 -15.90 16.72
N GLN A 319 -1.41 -14.80 17.03
CA GLN A 319 -1.30 -14.30 18.40
C GLN A 319 -2.64 -13.82 18.94
N ASN A 320 -3.47 -13.16 18.11
CA ASN A 320 -4.84 -12.83 18.50
C ASN A 320 -5.62 -14.08 18.92
N GLN A 321 -5.58 -15.13 18.11
CA GLN A 321 -6.33 -16.35 18.41
C GLN A 321 -5.84 -17.01 19.70
N LYS A 322 -4.52 -17.09 19.90
CA LYS A 322 -3.92 -17.58 21.16
C LYS A 322 -4.43 -16.81 22.37
N LEU A 323 -4.47 -15.48 22.30
CA LEU A 323 -5.00 -14.63 23.37
C LEU A 323 -6.50 -14.86 23.60
N ILE A 324 -7.29 -14.88 22.52
CA ILE A 324 -8.75 -15.10 22.58
C ILE A 324 -9.06 -16.43 23.25
N ASP A 325 -8.38 -17.51 22.85
CA ASP A 325 -8.62 -18.85 23.40
C ASP A 325 -8.36 -18.86 24.92
N ARG A 326 -7.26 -18.26 25.37
CA ARG A 326 -6.93 -18.14 26.81
C ARG A 326 -7.95 -17.31 27.58
N ILE A 327 -8.45 -16.23 27.01
CA ILE A 327 -9.47 -15.39 27.65
C ILE A 327 -10.80 -16.14 27.73
N VAL A 328 -11.19 -16.86 26.67
CA VAL A 328 -12.42 -17.66 26.63
C VAL A 328 -12.37 -18.82 27.63
N GLU A 329 -11.21 -19.47 27.78
CA GLU A 329 -10.95 -20.46 28.82
C GLU A 329 -11.08 -19.84 30.22
N SER A 330 -10.49 -18.67 30.43
CA SER A 330 -10.46 -17.97 31.72
C SER A 330 -11.80 -17.31 32.10
N ALA A 331 -12.75 -17.17 31.17
CA ALA A 331 -14.04 -16.55 31.43
C ALA A 331 -15.00 -17.43 32.26
N ASP A 332 -14.61 -18.68 32.53
CA ASP A 332 -15.37 -19.65 33.31
C ASP A 332 -15.04 -19.55 34.81
N PHE A 333 -15.36 -18.40 35.42
CA PHE A 333 -15.22 -18.16 36.85
C PHE A 333 -16.55 -17.73 37.48
N GLU A 334 -16.80 -18.10 38.72
CA GLU A 334 -18.02 -17.65 39.43
C GLU A 334 -17.89 -16.20 39.91
N ALA A 335 -19.00 -15.46 39.88
CA ALA A 335 -19.02 -14.09 40.38
C ALA A 335 -18.79 -14.09 41.90
N ALA A 336 -17.71 -13.46 42.35
CA ALA A 336 -17.31 -13.47 43.75
C ALA A 336 -18.07 -12.45 44.62
N GLU A 337 -18.49 -11.33 44.04
CA GLU A 337 -19.01 -10.18 44.78
C GLU A 337 -20.50 -9.95 44.49
N THR A 338 -21.28 -9.71 45.55
CA THR A 338 -22.73 -9.49 45.47
C THR A 338 -23.15 -8.03 45.71
N LYS A 339 -22.19 -7.18 46.09
CA LYS A 339 -22.40 -5.75 46.39
C LYS A 339 -21.43 -4.90 45.60
N ALA A 340 -21.85 -3.68 45.28
CA ALA A 340 -21.04 -2.65 44.64
C ALA A 340 -21.31 -1.30 45.30
N THR A 341 -20.35 -0.38 45.24
CA THR A 341 -20.61 1.02 45.59
C THR A 341 -21.51 1.69 44.56
N SER A 342 -22.04 2.86 44.91
CA SER A 342 -22.59 3.78 43.92
C SER A 342 -21.55 4.12 42.86
N PHE A 343 -22.00 4.28 41.61
CA PHE A 343 -21.17 4.75 40.52
C PHE A 343 -20.94 6.25 40.69
N VAL A 344 -19.69 6.67 40.82
CA VAL A 344 -19.31 8.07 41.04
C VAL A 344 -18.68 8.61 39.78
N THR A 345 -19.05 9.83 39.40
CA THR A 345 -18.49 10.54 38.25
C THR A 345 -17.91 11.87 38.72
N LEU A 346 -16.68 12.15 38.29
CA LEU A 346 -15.99 13.43 38.52
C LEU A 346 -15.53 13.98 37.18
N SER A 347 -15.76 15.27 36.96
CA SER A 347 -15.31 15.97 35.76
C SER A 347 -14.42 17.14 36.13
N ASN A 348 -13.31 17.30 35.40
CA ASN A 348 -12.42 18.46 35.51
C ASN A 348 -12.10 18.98 34.10
N GLY A 349 -12.68 20.11 33.73
CA GLY A 349 -12.62 20.62 32.37
C GLY A 349 -13.29 19.65 31.38
N THR A 350 -12.51 19.13 30.44
CA THR A 350 -12.98 18.21 29.39
C THR A 350 -12.86 16.74 29.77
N ALA A 351 -12.10 16.44 30.82
CA ALA A 351 -11.88 15.09 31.29
C ALA A 351 -12.96 14.68 32.28
N THR A 352 -13.51 13.49 32.07
CA THR A 352 -14.45 12.84 32.99
C THR A 352 -13.89 11.49 33.38
N ALA A 353 -13.82 11.26 34.70
CA ALA A 353 -13.46 9.98 35.28
C ALA A 353 -14.69 9.40 35.99
N CYS A 354 -14.92 8.11 35.81
CA CYS A 354 -15.96 7.37 36.54
C CYS A 354 -15.32 6.24 37.34
N CYS A 355 -15.88 5.97 38.53
CA CYS A 355 -15.38 4.95 39.42
C CYS A 355 -16.52 4.15 40.05
N GLN A 356 -16.34 2.83 40.15
CA GLN A 356 -17.20 1.95 40.92
C GLN A 356 -16.39 0.80 41.53
N ILE A 357 -16.66 0.48 42.80
CA ILE A 357 -15.93 -0.55 43.54
C ILE A 357 -16.81 -1.79 43.72
N PHE A 358 -16.23 -2.96 43.48
CA PHE A 358 -16.81 -4.29 43.65
C PHE A 358 -15.92 -5.11 44.57
N GLY A 359 -16.21 -5.13 45.88
CA GLY A 359 -15.36 -5.79 46.87
C GLY A 359 -13.94 -5.21 46.86
N LYS A 360 -12.95 -6.03 46.45
CA LYS A 360 -11.53 -5.63 46.31
C LYS A 360 -11.15 -5.14 44.91
N PHE A 361 -12.09 -5.08 43.97
CA PHE A 361 -11.86 -4.66 42.59
C PHE A 361 -12.40 -3.26 42.36
N VAL A 362 -11.64 -2.44 41.62
CA VAL A 362 -12.03 -1.08 41.25
C VAL A 362 -12.18 -1.01 39.74
N PHE A 363 -13.32 -0.52 39.26
CA PHE A 363 -13.52 -0.16 37.87
C PHE A 363 -13.35 1.35 37.74
N ILE A 364 -12.40 1.77 36.90
CA ILE A 364 -12.16 3.18 36.57
C ILE A 364 -12.23 3.34 35.06
N SER A 365 -12.96 4.35 34.59
CA SER A 365 -13.00 4.72 33.17
C SER A 365 -12.71 6.20 32.99
N PHE A 366 -11.95 6.52 31.96
CA PHE A 366 -11.62 7.89 31.56
C PHE A 366 -12.23 8.21 30.20
N THR A 367 -12.74 9.43 30.03
CA THR A 367 -13.22 9.89 28.74
C THR A 367 -13.02 11.40 28.59
N LEU A 368 -12.67 11.83 27.38
CA LEU A 368 -12.73 13.23 26.96
C LEU A 368 -13.99 13.52 26.13
N ALA A 369 -14.91 12.55 26.00
CA ALA A 369 -16.07 12.66 25.14
C ALA A 369 -16.89 13.94 25.44
N PRO A 370 -17.35 14.65 24.40
CA PRO A 370 -17.29 14.30 22.98
C PRO A 370 -15.95 14.64 22.28
N LYS A 371 -14.93 15.11 22.99
CA LYS A 371 -13.60 15.39 22.41
C LYS A 371 -12.81 14.09 22.17
N THR A 372 -11.93 14.16 21.18
CA THR A 372 -10.99 13.08 20.84
C THR A 372 -9.88 12.99 21.90
N THR A 373 -9.36 11.78 22.11
CA THR A 373 -8.20 11.50 22.95
C THR A 373 -7.23 10.62 22.18
N GLU A 374 -5.94 10.80 22.44
CA GLU A 374 -4.92 9.80 22.13
C GLU A 374 -4.91 8.72 23.23
N ASP A 375 -4.09 7.69 23.03
CA ASP A 375 -3.86 6.65 24.03
C ASP A 375 -3.41 7.27 25.35
N LEU A 376 -4.02 6.78 26.44
CA LEU A 376 -3.69 7.22 27.78
C LEU A 376 -2.50 6.41 28.31
N PRO A 377 -1.55 7.04 29.03
CA PRO A 377 -0.35 6.36 29.50
C PRO A 377 -0.68 5.28 30.54
N GLN A 378 0.11 4.19 30.50
CA GLN A 378 0.01 3.06 31.43
C GLN A 378 0.14 3.49 32.90
N ASP A 379 0.92 4.53 33.17
CA ASP A 379 1.16 5.10 34.52
C ASP A 379 -0.13 5.58 35.24
N LEU A 380 -1.26 5.70 34.54
CA LEU A 380 -2.55 6.01 35.15
C LEU A 380 -3.25 4.80 35.79
N GLY A 381 -2.80 3.57 35.47
CA GLY A 381 -3.38 2.32 35.94
C GLY A 381 -2.77 1.74 37.22
N LEU A 382 -2.03 2.55 38.00
CA LEU A 382 -1.29 2.17 39.22
C LEU A 382 -2.07 1.32 40.22
#